data_AF-A0A8H6Z2C3-F1
#
_entry.id   AF-A0A8H6Z2C3-F1
#
_cell.length_a   1.000
_cell.length_b   1.000
_cell.length_c   1.000
_cell.angle_alpha   90.00
_cell.angle_beta   90.00
_cell.angle_gamma   90.00
#
_symmetry.space_group_name_H-M   'P 1'
#
loop_
_entity.id
_entity.type
_entity.pdbx_description
1 polymer ?
#
loop_
_entity_poly.entity_id
_entity_poly.type
_entity_poly.pdbx_seq_one_letter_code
_entity_poly.pdbx_strand_id
1 'polypeptide(L)'
;MPPKSNLNMDFLPSDVRTDQQQHITDLCNKVREDNWSQLKESTTVSVYSYQGQWWHEGKDPRTHITVWYTRLPKEPRWHIYTDGSVSKKPPKCACAEEDSDLSIDDGDEEIQEAATD
;
A
#
# COMPACT_ATOMS: atom_id res chain seq x y z
N MET A 1 13.59 11.66 -21.29
CA MET A 1 13.05 11.90 -19.94
C MET A 1 11.54 11.97 -20.07
N PRO A 2 10.77 11.12 -19.39
CA PRO A 2 9.32 11.27 -19.39
C PRO A 2 8.96 12.63 -18.77
N PRO A 3 7.92 13.32 -19.26
CA PRO A 3 7.48 14.57 -18.67
C PRO A 3 7.10 14.31 -17.21
N LYS A 4 7.53 15.19 -16.29
CA LYS A 4 7.04 15.28 -14.91
C LYS A 4 5.53 15.47 -14.97
N SER A 5 4.84 14.36 -15.07
CA SER A 5 3.41 14.31 -15.19
C SER A 5 2.91 14.55 -13.78
N ASN A 6 2.58 15.80 -13.44
CA ASN A 6 2.05 16.15 -12.11
C ASN A 6 0.79 15.30 -11.86
N LEU A 7 0.91 14.27 -11.02
CA LEU A 7 -0.24 13.57 -10.47
C LEU A 7 -1.05 14.60 -9.67
N ASN A 8 -2.33 14.74 -9.99
CA ASN A 8 -3.23 15.54 -9.19
C ASN A 8 -3.58 14.76 -7.91
N MET A 9 -3.14 15.25 -6.75
CA MET A 9 -3.43 14.61 -5.46
C MET A 9 -4.75 15.15 -4.90
N ASP A 10 -5.63 14.24 -4.51
CA ASP A 10 -6.94 14.51 -3.92
C ASP A 10 -7.01 13.89 -2.53
N PHE A 11 -6.84 14.72 -1.50
CA PHE A 11 -6.81 14.27 -0.10
C PHE A 11 -8.23 14.29 0.49
N LEU A 12 -8.67 13.15 1.03
CA LEU A 12 -10.04 12.97 1.55
C LEU A 12 -10.03 12.55 3.03
N PRO A 13 -10.42 13.45 3.97
CA PRO A 13 -10.69 14.89 3.81
C PRO A 13 -9.41 15.72 3.62
N SER A 14 -9.52 16.84 2.91
CA SER A 14 -8.39 17.71 2.54
C SER A 14 -7.63 18.30 3.73
N ASP A 15 -8.30 18.43 4.88
CA ASP A 15 -7.81 19.17 6.05
C ASP A 15 -7.09 18.28 7.07
N VAL A 16 -7.02 16.97 6.82
CA VAL A 16 -6.30 16.06 7.69
C VAL A 16 -4.79 16.27 7.52
N ARG A 17 -4.09 16.56 8.63
CA ARG A 17 -2.62 16.54 8.79
C ARG A 17 -1.85 16.96 7.53
N THR A 18 -1.97 18.24 7.17
CA THR A 18 -1.37 18.82 5.96
C THR A 18 0.16 18.72 5.93
N ASP A 19 0.80 18.59 7.10
CA ASP A 19 2.24 18.35 7.26
C ASP A 19 2.73 17.06 6.57
N GLN A 20 1.86 16.06 6.45
CA GLN A 20 2.20 14.77 5.85
C GLN A 20 1.90 14.69 4.35
N GLN A 21 1.12 15.63 3.81
CA GLN A 21 0.62 15.58 2.43
C GLN A 21 1.75 15.65 1.40
N GLN A 22 2.81 16.42 1.67
CA GLN A 22 3.97 16.48 0.78
C GLN A 22 4.70 15.13 0.72
N HIS A 23 4.99 14.52 1.87
CA HIS A 23 5.65 13.20 1.91
C HIS A 23 4.80 12.13 1.21
N ILE A 24 3.49 12.14 1.42
CA ILE A 24 2.55 11.24 0.73
C ILE A 24 2.57 11.48 -0.78
N THR A 25 2.63 12.74 -1.20
CA THR A 25 2.72 13.12 -2.62
C THR A 25 3.99 12.57 -3.27
N ASP A 26 5.14 12.71 -2.61
CA ASP A 26 6.42 12.17 -3.10
C ASP A 26 6.38 10.64 -3.25
N LEU A 27 5.81 9.94 -2.26
CA LEU A 27 5.62 8.49 -2.34
C LEU A 27 4.70 8.07 -3.49
N CYS A 28 3.56 8.74 -3.65
CA CYS A 28 2.63 8.45 -4.74
C CYS A 28 3.27 8.67 -6.13
N ASN A 29 4.10 9.71 -6.28
CA ASN A 29 4.84 9.94 -7.53
C ASN A 29 5.85 8.82 -7.78
N LYS A 30 6.65 8.44 -6.77
CA LYS A 30 7.61 7.35 -6.88
C LYS A 30 6.93 6.04 -7.27
N VAL A 31 5.84 5.68 -6.60
CA VAL A 31 5.06 4.48 -6.89
C VAL A 31 4.53 4.47 -8.32
N ARG A 32 4.09 5.61 -8.85
CA ARG A 32 3.70 5.73 -10.25
C ARG A 32 4.87 5.56 -11.20
N GLU A 33 6.04 6.09 -10.89
CA GLU A 33 7.24 5.90 -11.72
C GLU A 33 7.65 4.43 -11.75
N ASP A 34 7.69 3.77 -10.59
CA ASP A 34 8.02 2.34 -10.46
C ASP A 34 6.98 1.45 -11.16
N ASN A 35 5.71 1.87 -11.20
CA ASN A 35 4.60 1.15 -11.82
C ASN A 35 4.08 1.83 -13.10
N TRP A 36 4.97 2.53 -13.83
CA TRP A 36 4.58 3.37 -14.97
C TRP A 36 3.77 2.61 -16.03
N SER A 37 4.09 1.35 -16.29
CA SER A 37 3.37 0.51 -17.26
C SER A 37 1.86 0.39 -16.95
N GLN A 38 1.48 0.43 -15.67
CA GLN A 38 0.10 0.34 -15.20
C GLN A 38 -0.53 1.72 -14.91
N LEU A 39 0.26 2.69 -14.46
CA LEU A 39 -0.21 3.97 -13.93
C LEU A 39 0.05 5.18 -14.84
N LYS A 40 0.58 4.97 -16.06
CA LYS A 40 0.82 6.06 -17.03
C LYS A 40 -0.44 6.83 -17.40
N GLU A 41 -1.59 6.17 -17.45
CA GLU A 41 -2.88 6.77 -17.81
C GLU A 41 -3.59 7.42 -16.61
N SER A 42 -3.15 7.13 -15.39
CA SER A 42 -3.69 7.74 -14.18
C SER A 42 -3.13 9.16 -14.04
N THR A 43 -4.03 10.14 -13.98
CA THR A 43 -3.69 11.56 -13.81
C THR A 43 -4.00 12.08 -12.42
N THR A 44 -4.84 11.36 -11.67
CA THR A 44 -5.30 11.73 -10.33
C THR A 44 -5.01 10.60 -9.35
N VAL A 45 -4.68 10.96 -8.11
CA VAL A 45 -4.56 10.03 -6.99
C VAL A 45 -5.44 10.53 -5.86
N SER A 46 -6.43 9.74 -5.46
CA SER A 46 -7.18 10.01 -4.24
C SER A 46 -6.53 9.31 -3.05
N VAL A 47 -6.28 10.05 -1.97
CA VAL A 47 -5.70 9.56 -0.71
C VAL A 47 -6.79 9.60 0.36
N TYR A 48 -7.05 8.47 1.00
CA TYR A 48 -8.07 8.37 2.05
C TYR A 48 -7.44 8.37 3.43
N SER A 49 -7.98 9.19 4.32
CA SER A 49 -7.67 9.12 5.75
C SER A 49 -8.60 8.13 6.45
N TYR A 50 -8.04 7.32 7.35
CA TYR A 50 -8.81 6.50 8.27
C TYR A 50 -8.82 7.18 9.65
N GLN A 51 -10.01 7.44 10.19
CA GLN A 51 -10.20 8.06 11.51
C GLN A 51 -9.39 9.37 11.72
N GLY A 52 -9.24 10.18 10.66
CA GLY A 52 -8.48 11.43 10.71
C GLY A 52 -6.96 11.24 10.70
N GLN A 53 -6.47 10.09 10.25
CA GLN A 53 -5.05 9.80 10.06
C GLN A 53 -4.81 9.30 8.65
N TRP A 54 -3.73 9.77 8.01
CA TRP A 54 -3.31 9.25 6.71
C TRP A 54 -2.68 7.87 6.82
N TRP A 55 -1.77 7.74 7.79
CA TRP A 55 -1.05 6.52 8.10
C TRP A 55 -1.85 5.73 9.13
N HIS A 56 -2.32 4.56 8.74
CA HIS A 56 -3.10 3.71 9.61
C HIS A 56 -2.70 2.24 9.46
N GLU A 57 -2.98 1.49 10.51
CA GLU A 57 -2.93 0.04 10.53
C GLU A 57 -4.36 -0.46 10.44
N GLY A 58 -4.63 -1.31 9.46
CA GLY A 58 -5.96 -1.87 9.22
C GLY A 58 -5.95 -3.35 9.60
N LYS A 59 -6.33 -4.19 8.63
CA LYS A 59 -6.11 -5.64 8.72
C LYS A 59 -4.65 -6.02 8.46
N ASP A 60 -3.92 -5.21 7.70
CA ASP A 60 -2.47 -5.38 7.51
C ASP A 60 -1.72 -4.88 8.76
N PRO A 61 -0.77 -5.65 9.32
CA PRO A 61 -0.01 -5.30 10.53
C PRO A 61 1.07 -4.23 10.28
N ARG A 62 1.02 -3.60 9.12
CA ARG A 62 1.99 -2.60 8.68
C ARG A 62 1.27 -1.30 8.43
N THR A 63 1.82 -0.21 8.95
CA THR A 63 1.33 1.14 8.73
C THR A 63 1.39 1.50 7.25
N HIS A 64 0.26 1.92 6.69
CA HIS A 64 0.14 2.29 5.28
C HIS A 64 -0.83 3.44 5.07
N ILE A 65 -0.73 4.09 3.92
CA ILE A 65 -1.76 4.98 3.37
C ILE A 65 -2.58 4.20 2.35
N THR A 66 -3.88 4.50 2.26
CA THR A 66 -4.74 3.92 1.22
C THR A 66 -4.96 4.93 0.11
N VAL A 67 -4.58 4.56 -1.12
CA VAL A 67 -4.71 5.42 -2.29
C VAL A 67 -5.41 4.71 -3.46
N TRP A 68 -6.02 5.51 -4.32
CA TRP A 68 -6.59 5.08 -5.59
C TRP A 68 -5.98 5.93 -6.68
N TYR A 69 -5.28 5.29 -7.62
CA TYR A 69 -4.88 5.94 -8.86
C TYR A 69 -6.10 5.92 -9.78
N THR A 70 -6.74 7.06 -9.93
CA THR A 70 -8.08 7.15 -10.53
C THR A 70 -8.05 7.37 -12.04
N ARG A 71 -8.94 6.64 -12.71
CA ARG A 71 -9.49 6.82 -14.04
C ARG A 71 -11.02 6.67 -14.00
N LEU A 72 -11.58 5.77 -13.17
CA LEU A 72 -13.03 5.49 -13.00
C LEU A 72 -13.36 4.80 -11.64
N PRO A 73 -14.63 4.81 -11.16
CA PRO A 73 -15.03 4.18 -9.90
C PRO A 73 -15.12 2.64 -10.03
N LYS A 74 -13.98 1.95 -9.92
CA LYS A 74 -13.83 0.49 -9.67
C LYS A 74 -12.36 0.06 -9.62
N GLU A 75 -11.44 1.00 -9.42
CA GLU A 75 -10.02 0.72 -9.51
C GLU A 75 -9.45 0.04 -8.27
N PRO A 76 -8.35 -0.72 -8.46
CA PRO A 76 -7.66 -1.39 -7.37
C PRO A 76 -7.19 -0.37 -6.35
N ARG A 77 -7.30 -0.76 -5.08
CA ARG A 77 -6.75 0.01 -3.96
C ARG A 77 -5.27 -0.27 -3.85
N TRP A 78 -4.49 0.77 -3.63
CA TRP A 78 -3.06 0.66 -3.39
C TRP A 78 -2.79 1.01 -1.94
N HIS A 79 -2.15 0.09 -1.22
CA HIS A 79 -1.57 0.38 0.07
C HIS A 79 -0.11 0.76 -0.16
N ILE A 80 0.27 1.96 0.27
CA ILE A 80 1.67 2.41 0.23
C ILE A 80 2.18 2.44 1.66
N TYR A 81 3.25 1.69 1.92
CA TYR A 81 3.85 1.58 3.24
C TYR A 81 4.91 2.66 3.46
N THR A 82 5.27 2.90 4.73
CA THR A 82 6.24 3.94 5.11
C THR A 82 7.64 3.73 4.54
N ASP A 83 8.03 2.49 4.26
CA ASP A 83 9.29 2.15 3.60
C ASP A 83 9.26 2.35 2.06
N GLY A 84 8.10 2.70 1.51
CA GLY A 84 7.89 2.93 0.08
C GLY A 84 7.51 1.69 -0.73
N SER A 85 7.46 0.49 -0.13
CA SER A 85 6.84 -0.66 -0.78
C SER A 85 5.33 -0.47 -0.93
N VAL A 86 4.74 -1.23 -1.87
CA VAL A 86 3.31 -1.13 -2.20
C VAL A 86 2.65 -2.49 -2.32
N SER A 87 1.37 -2.53 -1.93
CA SER A 87 0.49 -3.68 -2.15
C SER A 87 -0.74 -3.25 -2.93
N LYS A 88 -0.94 -3.85 -4.11
CA LYS A 88 -2.15 -3.67 -4.91
C LYS A 88 -3.23 -4.64 -4.42
N LYS A 89 -4.29 -4.12 -3.83
CA LYS A 89 -5.46 -4.90 -3.43
C LYS A 89 -6.52 -4.82 -4.54
N PRO A 90 -7.13 -5.95 -4.96
CA PRO A 90 -8.21 -5.92 -5.93
C PRO A 90 -9.36 -5.03 -5.43
N PRO A 91 -10.15 -4.42 -6.33
CA PRO A 91 -11.38 -3.77 -5.94
C PRO A 91 -12.23 -4.81 -5.20
N LYS A 92 -12.91 -4.38 -4.12
CA LYS A 92 -13.73 -5.26 -3.30
C LYS A 92 -14.95 -5.69 -4.14
N CYS A 93 -14.80 -6.67 -5.03
CA CYS A 93 -15.90 -7.48 -5.49
C CYS A 93 -16.43 -8.20 -4.26
N ALA A 94 -17.75 -8.18 -4.05
CA ALA A 94 -18.40 -8.70 -2.86
C ALA A 94 -18.30 -10.23 -2.67
N CYS A 95 -17.36 -10.91 -3.34
CA CYS A 95 -17.22 -12.36 -3.34
C CYS A 95 -15.72 -12.74 -3.44
N ALA A 96 -14.99 -12.69 -2.34
CA ALA A 96 -13.71 -13.39 -2.14
C ALA A 96 -13.35 -13.28 -0.65
N GLU A 97 -14.17 -13.92 0.17
CA GLU A 97 -13.61 -14.60 1.33
C GLU A 97 -12.86 -15.79 0.74
N GLU A 98 -11.54 -15.86 0.87
CA GLU A 98 -10.82 -17.12 1.03
C GLU A 98 -9.32 -16.84 1.23
N ASP A 99 -8.82 -17.57 2.22
CA ASP A 99 -7.45 -18.06 2.37
C ASP A 99 -6.34 -17.14 2.88
N SER A 100 -6.13 -17.21 4.20
CA SER A 100 -4.79 -17.20 4.76
C SER A 100 -4.68 -18.36 5.73
N ASP A 101 -4.78 -19.58 5.20
CA ASP A 101 -4.34 -20.81 5.85
C ASP A 101 -3.03 -21.25 5.18
N LEU A 102 -1.91 -20.61 5.54
CA LEU A 102 -0.59 -21.16 5.27
C LEU A 102 0.39 -20.72 6.38
N SER A 103 0.16 -21.25 7.58
CA SER A 103 1.28 -21.54 8.48
C SER A 103 1.96 -22.81 7.99
N ILE A 104 2.96 -22.64 7.12
CA ILE A 104 4.02 -23.64 6.92
C ILE A 104 4.87 -23.61 8.19
N ASP A 105 4.73 -24.63 9.03
CA ASP A 105 5.68 -24.99 10.08
C ASP A 105 6.33 -26.29 9.61
N ASP A 106 7.36 -26.13 8.77
CA ASP A 106 8.23 -27.21 8.30
C ASP A 106 9.64 -26.94 8.85
N GLY A 107 10.20 -27.93 9.53
CA GLY A 107 11.66 -28.01 9.72
C GLY A 107 12.15 -28.11 11.14
N ASP A 108 11.95 -29.29 11.73
CA ASP A 108 12.86 -29.96 12.67
C ASP A 108 14.34 -29.74 12.27
N GLU A 109 15.17 -29.18 13.16
CA GLU A 109 16.58 -29.58 13.39
C GLU A 109 17.21 -28.73 14.53
N GLU A 110 17.36 -29.26 15.74
CA GLU A 110 18.50 -28.89 16.60
C GLU A 110 19.01 -30.09 17.41
N ILE A 111 20.14 -30.58 16.93
CA ILE A 111 21.12 -31.48 17.51
C ILE A 111 21.60 -30.95 18.87
N GLN A 112 21.58 -31.77 19.93
CA GLN A 112 22.49 -31.61 21.06
C GLN A 112 23.10 -32.94 21.49
N GLU A 113 24.40 -33.04 21.21
CA GLU A 113 25.34 -34.00 21.78
C GLU A 113 25.42 -33.85 23.30
N ALA A 114 25.44 -34.96 24.04
CA ALA A 114 25.96 -35.00 25.40
C ALA A 114 26.66 -36.34 25.65
N ALA A 115 27.98 -36.32 25.51
CA ALA A 115 28.89 -37.27 26.12
C ALA A 115 29.25 -36.79 27.54
N THR A 116 29.57 -37.74 28.44
CA THR A 116 30.08 -37.66 29.85
C THR A 116 29.10 -38.35 30.79
N ASP A 117 29.41 -39.38 31.58
CA ASP A 117 30.62 -40.15 31.94
C ASP A 117 30.12 -41.56 32.34
#